data_AF-A0AAJ2AY35-F1
#
_entry.id   AF-A0AAJ2AY35-F1
#
_cell.length_a   1.000
_cell.length_b   1.000
_cell.length_c   1.000
_cell.angle_alpha   90.00
_cell.angle_beta   90.00
_cell.angle_gamma   90.00
#
_symmetry.space_group_name_H-M   'P 1'
#
loop_
_entity.id
_entity.type
_entity.pdbx_description
1 polymer ?
#
loop_
_entity_poly.entity_id
_entity_poly.type
_entity_poly.pdbx_seq_one_letter_code
_entity_poly.pdbx_strand_id
1 'polypeptide(L)'
;MPKKSPANVFAFGEILVKYKEEAVRRCVDEAKGEGSSVATAERKAASLFYRFAAVKWGVSKPTTARYVQVYERFADSRHRAEMEEHFSASELVVLAAYSDDELTEVVRDTAMNPSLTREQLKQLLKARQAA
;
A
#
# COMPACT_ATOMS: atom_id res chain seq x y z
N MET A 1 16.65 7.49 19.32
CA MET A 1 16.45 8.49 18.24
C MET A 1 14.99 8.44 17.82
N PRO A 2 14.25 9.58 17.81
CA PRO A 2 12.89 9.56 17.29
C PRO A 2 12.97 9.23 15.80
N LYS A 3 12.30 8.14 15.36
CA LYS A 3 12.18 7.79 13.95
C LYS A 3 11.58 9.02 13.25
N LYS A 4 12.34 9.65 12.34
CA LYS A 4 11.82 10.69 11.42
C LYS A 4 10.46 10.19 10.93
N SER A 5 9.39 10.94 11.23
CA SER A 5 8.03 10.55 10.86
C SER A 5 8.05 10.11 9.40
N PRO A 6 7.81 8.82 9.10
CA PRO A 6 7.77 8.38 7.72
C PRO A 6 6.70 9.23 7.05
N ALA A 7 6.99 9.77 5.85
CA ALA A 7 5.95 10.37 5.02
C ALA A 7 4.75 9.41 5.04
N ASN A 8 3.65 9.86 5.63
CA ASN A 8 2.56 9.00 6.06
C ASN A 8 2.11 8.16 4.86
N VAL A 9 2.43 6.86 4.90
CA VAL A 9 2.24 5.94 3.78
C VAL A 9 0.77 5.87 3.39
N PHE A 10 -0.12 6.09 4.34
CA PHE A 10 -1.55 6.12 4.10
C PHE A 10 -2.00 7.42 3.48
N ALA A 11 -1.59 8.58 4.02
CA ALA A 11 -1.95 9.87 3.41
C ALA A 11 -1.42 9.98 1.97
N PHE A 12 -0.17 9.56 1.72
CA PHE A 12 0.39 9.58 0.38
C PHE A 12 -0.16 8.46 -0.51
N GLY A 13 -0.46 7.29 0.07
CA GLY A 13 -1.12 6.18 -0.62
C GLY A 13 -2.51 6.54 -1.12
N GLU A 14 -3.33 7.24 -0.31
CA GLU A 14 -4.64 7.76 -0.71
C GLU A 14 -4.53 8.65 -1.95
N ILE A 15 -3.58 9.59 -1.93
CA ILE A 15 -3.33 10.48 -3.06
C ILE A 15 -2.99 9.63 -4.29
N LEU A 16 -2.04 8.69 -4.17
CA LEU A 16 -1.63 7.85 -5.29
C LEU A 16 -2.80 7.01 -5.85
N VAL A 17 -3.65 6.43 -5.00
CA VAL A 17 -4.81 5.65 -5.44
C VAL A 17 -5.81 6.52 -6.19
N LYS A 18 -6.14 7.73 -5.69
CA LYS A 18 -7.01 8.67 -6.40
C LYS A 18 -6.50 9.00 -7.81
N TYR A 19 -5.18 9.21 -7.96
CA TYR A 19 -4.59 9.48 -9.27
C TYR A 19 -4.49 8.23 -10.16
N LYS A 20 -4.32 7.03 -9.58
CA LYS A 20 -4.39 5.75 -10.30
C LYS A 20 -5.78 5.55 -10.89
N GLU A 21 -6.82 5.71 -10.07
CA GLU A 21 -8.22 5.60 -10.48
C GLU A 21 -8.59 6.62 -11.56
N GLU A 22 -8.19 7.88 -11.39
CA GLU A 22 -8.44 8.92 -12.38
C GLU A 22 -7.74 8.64 -13.72
N ALA A 23 -6.50 8.11 -13.70
CA ALA A 23 -5.79 7.72 -14.91
C ALA A 23 -6.51 6.56 -15.63
N VAL A 24 -6.96 5.55 -14.88
CA VAL A 24 -7.73 4.42 -15.43
C VAL A 24 -9.04 4.91 -16.03
N ARG A 25 -9.82 5.69 -15.28
CA ARG A 25 -11.09 6.26 -15.72
C ARG A 25 -10.94 7.01 -17.04
N ARG A 26 -10.01 7.97 -17.11
CA ARG A 26 -9.78 8.76 -18.34
C ARG A 26 -9.42 7.91 -19.54
N CYS A 27 -8.48 6.98 -19.40
CA CYS A 27 -8.07 6.14 -20.53
C CYS A 27 -9.17 5.17 -20.97
N VAL A 28 -9.95 4.62 -20.04
CA VAL A 28 -11.05 3.72 -20.36
C VAL A 28 -12.21 4.47 -21.01
N ASP A 29 -12.55 5.66 -20.52
CA ASP A 29 -13.59 6.51 -21.12
C ASP A 29 -13.20 6.93 -22.56
N GLU A 30 -11.94 7.32 -22.78
CA GLU A 30 -11.37 7.61 -24.11
C GLU A 30 -11.52 6.38 -25.04
N ALA A 31 -11.08 5.20 -24.59
CA ALA A 31 -11.17 3.99 -25.41
C ALA A 31 -12.61 3.57 -25.72
N LYS A 32 -13.54 3.73 -24.78
CA LYS A 32 -14.97 3.46 -25.02
C LYS A 32 -15.55 4.42 -26.05
N GLY A 33 -15.22 5.71 -25.98
CA GLY A 33 -15.66 6.71 -26.96
C GLY A 33 -15.13 6.44 -28.37
N GLU A 34 -13.94 5.87 -28.47
CA GLU A 34 -13.29 5.54 -29.75
C GLU A 34 -13.62 4.12 -30.27
N GLY A 35 -14.36 3.31 -29.52
CA GLY A 35 -14.57 1.88 -29.87
C GLY A 35 -13.30 1.03 -29.78
N SER A 36 -12.30 1.51 -29.04
CA SER A 36 -11.00 0.87 -28.85
C SER A 36 -10.98 -0.13 -27.68
N SER A 37 -9.91 -0.92 -27.58
CA SER A 37 -9.75 -1.95 -26.54
C SER A 37 -9.54 -1.37 -25.13
N VAL A 38 -10.44 -1.72 -24.20
CA VAL A 38 -10.35 -1.37 -22.77
C VAL A 38 -9.06 -1.91 -22.13
N ALA A 39 -8.67 -3.15 -22.43
CA ALA A 39 -7.46 -3.74 -21.87
C ALA A 39 -6.18 -2.99 -22.27
N THR A 40 -6.13 -2.44 -23.49
CA THR A 40 -5.01 -1.59 -23.93
C THR A 40 -5.02 -0.25 -23.18
N ALA A 41 -6.19 0.32 -22.95
CA ALA A 41 -6.34 1.55 -22.17
C ALA A 41 -5.90 1.39 -20.71
N GLU A 42 -6.22 0.27 -20.06
CA GLU A 42 -5.77 -0.02 -18.70
C GLU A 42 -4.24 -0.08 -18.60
N ARG A 43 -3.57 -0.69 -19.59
CA ARG A 43 -2.09 -0.71 -19.65
C ARG A 43 -1.49 0.68 -19.88
N LYS A 44 -2.13 1.49 -20.74
CA LYS A 44 -1.76 2.90 -20.97
C LYS A 44 -1.89 3.69 -19.65
N ALA A 45 -3.01 3.55 -18.96
CA ALA A 45 -3.28 4.20 -17.68
C ALA A 45 -2.24 3.83 -16.61
N ALA A 46 -1.92 2.54 -16.45
CA ALA A 46 -0.90 2.10 -15.51
C ALA A 46 0.47 2.74 -15.80
N SER A 47 0.86 2.80 -17.07
CA SER A 47 2.14 3.41 -17.49
C SER A 47 2.16 4.92 -17.23
N LEU A 48 1.07 5.61 -17.55
CA LEU A 48 0.91 7.05 -17.29
C LEU A 48 0.94 7.35 -15.79
N PHE A 49 0.23 6.57 -14.98
CA PHE A 49 0.20 6.71 -13.53
C PHE A 49 1.61 6.67 -12.93
N TYR A 50 2.40 5.64 -13.23
CA TYR A 50 3.77 5.54 -12.69
C TYR A 50 4.68 6.65 -13.18
N ARG A 51 4.58 7.05 -14.45
CA ARG A 51 5.36 8.18 -14.99
C ARG A 51 4.97 9.49 -14.31
N PHE A 52 3.68 9.73 -14.13
CA PHE A 52 3.16 10.91 -13.44
C PHE A 52 3.64 10.96 -12.00
N ALA A 53 3.60 9.83 -11.29
CA ALA A 53 4.06 9.76 -9.91
C ALA A 53 5.55 10.12 -9.77
N ALA A 54 6.38 9.62 -10.69
CA ALA A 54 7.81 9.94 -10.75
C ALA A 54 8.06 11.43 -11.04
N VAL A 55 7.33 12.01 -11.99
CA VAL A 55 7.51 13.43 -12.38
C VAL A 55 6.98 14.38 -11.29
N LYS A 56 5.80 14.12 -10.75
CA LYS A 56 5.11 15.03 -9.83
C LYS A 56 5.67 14.99 -8.41
N TRP A 57 6.04 13.80 -7.92
CA TRP A 57 6.44 13.61 -6.52
C TRP A 57 7.84 13.03 -6.37
N GLY A 58 8.58 12.78 -7.46
CA GLY A 58 9.94 12.25 -7.39
C GLY A 58 10.04 10.81 -6.87
N VAL A 59 8.93 10.07 -6.81
CA VAL A 59 8.91 8.71 -6.27
C VAL A 59 9.13 7.66 -7.35
N SER A 60 9.97 6.67 -7.05
CA SER A 60 10.25 5.57 -7.97
C SER A 60 9.05 4.63 -8.10
N LYS A 61 8.91 3.97 -9.25
CA LYS A 61 7.85 2.97 -9.49
C LYS A 61 7.73 1.92 -8.36
N PRO A 62 8.83 1.33 -7.83
CA PRO A 62 8.71 0.41 -6.69
C PRO A 62 8.14 1.05 -5.43
N THR A 63 8.50 2.30 -5.14
CA THR A 63 7.98 3.04 -3.99
C THR A 63 6.50 3.38 -4.17
N THR A 64 6.11 3.83 -5.36
CA THR A 64 4.70 4.08 -5.72
C THR A 64 3.87 2.81 -5.56
N ALA A 65 4.31 1.69 -6.13
CA ALA A 65 3.61 0.41 -6.03
C ALA A 65 3.45 -0.02 -4.58
N ARG A 66 4.49 0.17 -3.76
CA ARG A 66 4.47 -0.13 -2.33
C ARG A 66 3.37 0.65 -1.59
N TYR A 67 3.32 1.96 -1.81
CA TYR A 67 2.40 2.84 -1.09
C TYR A 67 0.95 2.58 -1.50
N VAL A 68 0.73 2.38 -2.80
CA VAL A 68 -0.57 1.96 -3.35
C VAL A 68 -1.01 0.64 -2.71
N GLN A 69 -0.14 -0.38 -2.72
CA GLN A 69 -0.46 -1.69 -2.14
C GLN A 69 -0.83 -1.61 -0.65
N VAL A 70 -0.04 -0.88 0.14
CA VAL A 70 -0.29 -0.72 1.58
C VAL A 70 -1.62 -0.01 1.81
N TYR A 71 -1.88 1.07 1.08
CA TYR A 71 -3.13 1.80 1.22
C TYR A 71 -4.34 0.96 0.80
N GLU A 72 -4.31 0.36 -0.40
CA GLU A 72 -5.42 -0.47 -0.90
C GLU A 72 -5.74 -1.64 0.04
N ARG A 73 -4.72 -2.24 0.67
CA ARG A 73 -4.94 -3.33 1.62
C ARG A 73 -5.53 -2.86 2.94
N PHE A 74 -5.05 -1.74 3.48
CA PHE A 74 -5.31 -1.38 4.87
C PHE A 74 -6.24 -0.19 5.06
N ALA A 75 -6.65 0.53 4.00
CA ALA A 75 -7.52 1.71 4.09
C ALA A 75 -8.78 1.43 4.90
N ASP A 76 -9.41 0.27 4.68
CA ASP A 76 -10.62 -0.18 5.37
C ASP A 76 -10.36 -1.27 6.43
N SER A 77 -9.10 -1.46 6.84
CA SER A 77 -8.77 -2.45 7.86
C SER A 77 -9.27 -2.00 9.23
N ARG A 78 -9.73 -2.96 10.04
CA ARG A 78 -10.09 -2.68 11.44
C ARG A 78 -8.91 -2.27 12.31
N HIS A 79 -7.69 -2.60 11.87
CA HIS A 79 -6.43 -2.27 12.55
C HIS A 79 -5.77 -1.02 11.94
N ARG A 80 -6.50 -0.24 11.14
CA ARG A 80 -5.94 0.87 10.36
C ARG A 80 -5.16 1.86 11.21
N ALA A 81 -5.65 2.21 12.40
CA ALA A 81 -5.02 3.19 13.28
C ALA A 81 -3.69 2.65 13.84
N GLU A 82 -3.71 1.42 14.34
CA GLU A 82 -2.54 0.73 14.89
C GLU A 82 -1.47 0.48 13.81
N MET A 83 -1.90 0.18 12.58
CA MET A 83 -1.02 0.05 11.42
C MET A 83 -0.28 1.35 11.10
N GLU A 84 -0.93 2.50 11.27
CA GLU A 84 -0.30 3.82 11.09
C GLU A 84 0.69 4.16 12.19
N GLU A 85 0.32 3.85 13.42
CA GLU A 85 1.05 4.28 14.60
C GLU A 85 2.30 3.42 14.84
N HIS A 86 2.18 2.11 14.63
CA HIS A 86 3.19 1.16 15.11
C HIS A 86 4.08 0.59 14.02
N PHE A 87 3.70 0.68 12.75
CA PHE A 87 4.43 0.02 11.67
C PHE A 87 4.99 1.01 10.64
N SER A 88 6.20 0.72 10.17
CA SER A 88 6.79 1.41 9.04
C SER A 88 6.21 0.91 7.71
N ALA A 89 6.34 1.71 6.65
CA ALA A 89 5.92 1.33 5.30
C ALA A 89 6.52 0.00 4.83
N SER A 90 7.74 -0.35 5.26
CA SER A 90 8.39 -1.62 4.87
C SER A 90 7.84 -2.84 5.62
N GLU A 91 7.36 -2.64 6.85
CA GLU A 91 6.70 -3.67 7.66
C GLU A 91 5.28 -3.89 7.16
N LEU A 92 4.54 -2.81 6.90
CA LEU A 92 3.18 -2.87 6.34
C LEU A 92 3.12 -3.66 5.03
N VAL A 93 4.14 -3.59 4.17
CA VAL A 93 4.22 -4.42 2.95
C VAL A 93 4.27 -5.91 3.25
N VAL A 94 4.97 -6.30 4.32
CA VAL A 94 5.02 -7.70 4.74
C VAL A 94 3.64 -8.11 5.26
N LEU A 95 3.00 -7.25 6.06
CA LEU A 95 1.68 -7.51 6.62
C LEU A 95 0.58 -7.53 5.57
N ALA A 96 0.76 -6.84 4.44
CA ALA A 96 -0.26 -6.70 3.40
C ALA A 96 -0.69 -8.03 2.75
N ALA A 97 0.10 -9.10 2.92
CA ALA A 97 -0.22 -10.44 2.43
C ALA A 97 -1.20 -11.22 3.34
N TYR A 98 -1.52 -10.70 4.52
CA TYR A 98 -2.32 -11.38 5.54
C TYR A 98 -3.67 -10.69 5.72
N SER A 99 -4.69 -11.43 6.13
CA SER A 99 -6.02 -10.93 6.49
C SER A 99 -6.03 -10.20 7.83
N ASP A 100 -7.08 -9.43 8.12
CA ASP A 100 -7.20 -8.73 9.41
C ASP A 100 -7.29 -9.69 10.60
N ASP A 101 -7.86 -10.88 10.37
CA ASP A 101 -7.94 -11.96 11.37
C ASP A 101 -6.55 -12.45 11.74
N GLU A 102 -5.73 -12.81 10.75
CA GLU A 102 -4.35 -13.25 10.94
C GLU A 102 -3.46 -12.19 11.62
N LEU A 103 -3.79 -10.90 11.42
CA LEU A 103 -3.02 -9.79 11.95
C LEU A 103 -3.39 -9.38 13.36
N THR A 104 -4.54 -9.80 13.89
CA THR A 104 -5.08 -9.34 15.20
C THR A 104 -4.07 -9.45 16.32
N GLU A 105 -3.50 -10.64 16.50
CA GLU A 105 -2.55 -10.87 17.58
C GLU A 105 -1.20 -10.20 17.29
N VAL A 106 -0.80 -10.04 16.02
CA VAL A 106 0.46 -9.37 15.66
C VAL A 106 0.39 -7.88 15.96
N VAL A 107 -0.75 -7.24 15.66
CA VAL A 107 -1.02 -5.84 15.99
C VAL A 107 -1.02 -5.65 17.50
N ARG A 108 -1.72 -6.53 18.24
CA ARG A 108 -1.75 -6.50 19.71
C ARG A 108 -0.36 -6.63 20.32
N ASP A 109 0.43 -7.61 19.89
CA ASP A 109 1.78 -7.84 20.41
C ASP A 109 2.72 -6.67 20.10
N THR A 110 2.58 -6.05 18.92
CA THR A 110 3.41 -4.90 18.53
C THR A 110 3.04 -3.64 19.29
N ALA A 111 1.76 -3.43 19.61
CA ALA A 111 1.34 -2.34 20.49
C ALA A 111 1.93 -2.50 21.91
N MET A 112 2.08 -3.73 22.40
CA MET A 112 2.72 -4.03 23.68
C MET A 112 4.26 -4.01 23.61
N ASN A 113 4.83 -4.24 22.43
CA ASN A 113 6.29 -4.20 22.20
C ASN A 113 6.64 -3.49 20.87
N PRO A 114 6.73 -2.15 20.87
CA PRO A 114 6.98 -1.37 19.65
C PRO A 114 8.41 -1.49 19.10
N SER A 115 9.26 -2.33 19.73
CA SER A 115 10.64 -2.57 19.30
C SER A 115 10.81 -3.79 18.38
N LEU A 116 9.72 -4.49 18.05
CA LEU A 116 9.77 -5.63 17.14
C LEU A 116 10.33 -5.23 15.78
N THR A 117 11.35 -5.96 15.33
CA THR A 117 11.95 -5.76 14.02
C THR A 117 11.13 -6.45 12.93
N ARG A 118 11.30 -6.00 11.69
CA ARG A 118 10.70 -6.64 10.50
C ARG A 118 10.94 -8.15 10.40
N GLU A 119 12.13 -8.64 10.75
CA GLU A 119 12.42 -10.08 10.71
C GLU A 119 11.70 -10.84 11.84
N GLN A 120 11.58 -10.24 13.03
CA GLN A 120 10.79 -10.81 14.12
C GLN A 120 9.29 -10.86 13.75
N LEU A 121 8.76 -9.83 13.09
CA LEU A 121 7.37 -9.86 12.58
C LEU A 121 7.16 -11.01 11.59
N LYS A 122 8.08 -11.22 10.64
CA LYS A 122 8.01 -12.37 9.73
C LYS A 122 8.05 -13.71 10.46
N GLN A 123 8.89 -13.84 11.48
CA GLN A 123 8.99 -15.06 12.29
C GLN A 123 7.69 -15.32 13.06
N LEU A 124 7.10 -14.29 13.68
CA LEU A 124 5.81 -14.38 14.37
C LEU A 124 4.70 -14.84 13.42
N LEU A 125 4.63 -14.24 12.22
CA LEU A 125 3.65 -14.62 11.20
C LEU A 125 3.83 -16.06 10.73
N LYS A 126 5.08 -16.49 10.48
CA LYS A 126 5.38 -17.88 10.10
C LYS A 126 5.03 -18.88 11.18
N ALA A 127 5.35 -18.58 12.44
CA ALA A 127 5.03 -19.46 13.56
C ALA A 127 3.52 -19.67 13.71
N ARG A 128 2.73 -18.62 13.42
CA ARG A 128 1.26 -18.66 13.52
C ARG A 128 0.56 -19.32 12.34
N GLN A 129 1.16 -19.32 11.16
CA GLN A 129 0.64 -20.11 10.03
C GLN A 129 0.90 -21.62 10.18
N ALA A 130 1.83 -22.00 11.06
CA ALA A 130 2.21 -23.40 11.30
C ALA A 130 1.49 -24.03 12.51
N ALA A 131 0.67 -23.26 13.23
CA ALA A 131 -0.09 -23.68 14.41
C ALA A 131 -1.58 -23.83 14.07
#